data_AF-A8UIF9-F1
#
_entry.id   AF-A8UIF9-F1
#
_cell.length_a   1.000
_cell.length_b   1.000
_cell.length_c   1.000
_cell.angle_alpha   90.00
_cell.angle_beta   90.00
_cell.angle_gamma   90.00
#
_symmetry.space_group_name_H-M   'P 1'
#
loop_
_entity.id
_entity.type
_entity.pdbx_description
1 polymer ?
#
loop_
_entity_poly.entity_id
_entity_poly.type
_entity_poly.pdbx_seq_one_letter_code
_entity_poly.pdbx_strand_id
1 'polypeptide(L)'
;MKTAFYLFVLALLVVSCNSDDAEQNNTAALEGPWSLVNVEGGIAGVDDDFDIGLIIWNFDSYTQLTVTNNNTVNVVFDGLPSGIYEYRHLTSGQGDTNLDIVDVSGFQFISSSSSQFVLYDGMVDGFLLTFRK
;
A
#
# COMPACT_ATOMS: atom_id res chain seq x y z
N MET A 1 -17.83 -49.71 -33.67
CA MET A 1 -16.83 -48.62 -33.64
C MET A 1 -17.56 -47.33 -33.31
N LYS A 2 -17.56 -46.85 -32.05
CA LYS A 2 -18.02 -45.48 -31.67
C LYS A 2 -17.96 -45.18 -30.15
N THR A 3 -17.75 -46.18 -29.30
CA THR A 3 -17.73 -45.95 -27.83
C THR A 3 -16.33 -45.73 -27.25
N ALA A 4 -15.26 -45.91 -28.03
CA ALA A 4 -13.88 -45.78 -27.53
C ALA A 4 -13.33 -44.35 -27.48
N PHE A 5 -14.08 -43.34 -27.94
CA PHE A 5 -13.58 -41.97 -28.03
C PHE A 5 -13.83 -41.12 -26.77
N TYR A 6 -14.71 -41.56 -25.85
CA TYR A 6 -15.10 -40.77 -24.68
C TYR A 6 -14.20 -40.95 -23.45
N LEU A 7 -13.27 -41.91 -23.45
CA LEU A 7 -12.42 -42.22 -22.30
C LEU A 7 -11.09 -41.44 -22.26
N PHE A 8 -10.81 -40.59 -23.26
CA PHE A 8 -9.54 -39.85 -23.33
C PHE A 8 -9.64 -38.40 -22.81
N VAL A 9 -10.84 -37.88 -22.54
CA VAL A 9 -11.05 -36.47 -22.19
C VAL A 9 -11.09 -36.21 -20.67
N LEU A 10 -11.11 -37.26 -19.83
CA LEU A 10 -11.21 -37.11 -18.37
C LEU A 10 -9.85 -37.06 -17.63
N ALA A 11 -8.73 -37.20 -18.35
CA ALA A 11 -7.40 -37.38 -17.73
C ALA A 11 -6.57 -36.08 -17.56
N LEU A 12 -7.10 -34.90 -17.91
CA LEU A 12 -6.31 -33.65 -17.95
C LEU A 12 -6.68 -32.59 -16.89
N LEU A 13 -7.50 -32.92 -15.88
CA LEU A 13 -7.96 -31.95 -14.88
C LEU A 13 -7.20 -31.99 -13.53
N VAL A 14 -6.02 -32.59 -13.45
CA VAL A 14 -5.20 -32.60 -12.23
C VAL A 14 -3.85 -31.93 -12.44
N VAL A 15 -3.85 -30.67 -12.88
CA VAL A 15 -2.71 -29.78 -12.62
C VAL A 15 -2.99 -29.10 -11.30
N SER A 16 -2.37 -29.67 -10.27
CA SER A 16 -2.16 -29.09 -8.94
C SER A 16 -1.57 -27.68 -9.11
N CYS A 17 -2.32 -26.66 -8.70
CA CYS A 17 -1.73 -25.40 -8.30
C CYS A 17 -1.38 -25.56 -6.82
N ASN A 18 -0.13 -25.89 -6.54
CA ASN A 18 0.41 -25.69 -5.19
C ASN A 18 0.77 -24.21 -5.12
N SER A 19 -0.13 -23.38 -4.61
CA SER A 19 0.29 -22.09 -4.08
C SER A 19 0.94 -22.39 -2.74
N ASP A 20 2.27 -22.50 -2.75
CA ASP A 20 3.05 -22.16 -1.57
C ASP A 20 2.79 -20.68 -1.32
N ASP A 21 1.71 -20.39 -0.58
CA ASP A 21 1.51 -19.09 0.03
C ASP A 21 2.49 -19.02 1.20
N ALA A 22 3.78 -18.90 0.85
CA ALA A 22 4.75 -18.35 1.76
C ALA A 22 4.20 -16.98 2.13
N GLU A 23 3.79 -16.83 3.40
CA GLU A 23 3.40 -15.55 3.97
C GLU A 23 4.55 -14.57 3.72
N GLN A 24 4.43 -13.80 2.64
CA GLN A 24 5.40 -12.80 2.29
C GLN A 24 5.21 -11.69 3.31
N ASN A 25 6.10 -11.65 4.30
CA ASN A 25 6.16 -10.58 5.26
C ASN A 25 6.44 -9.28 4.49
N ASN A 26 5.38 -8.57 4.11
CA ASN A 26 5.40 -7.37 3.27
C ASN A 26 6.16 -6.19 3.93
N THR A 27 6.67 -6.35 5.15
CA THR A 27 7.49 -5.38 5.87
C THR A 27 8.77 -5.02 5.13
N ALA A 28 9.42 -6.00 4.46
CA ALA A 28 10.65 -5.74 3.70
C ALA A 28 10.44 -4.87 2.46
N ALA A 29 9.20 -4.75 1.95
CA ALA A 29 8.91 -3.95 0.76
C ALA A 29 8.82 -2.45 1.04
N LEU A 30 8.37 -2.07 2.25
CA LEU A 30 8.18 -0.67 2.65
C LEU A 30 9.42 -0.03 3.28
N GLU A 31 10.40 -0.82 3.69
CA GLU A 31 11.62 -0.30 4.32
C GLU A 31 12.30 0.77 3.47
N GLY A 32 12.73 1.83 4.16
CA GLY A 32 13.45 2.96 3.60
C GLY A 32 12.58 4.18 3.29
N PRO A 33 13.17 5.18 2.61
CA PRO A 33 12.52 6.45 2.35
C PRO A 33 11.57 6.37 1.16
N TRP A 34 10.41 6.99 1.30
CA TRP A 34 9.40 7.18 0.27
C TRP A 34 8.99 8.63 0.19
N SER A 35 8.94 9.19 -1.00
CA SER A 35 8.43 10.55 -1.21
C SER A 35 6.94 10.50 -1.48
N LEU A 36 6.14 11.26 -0.72
CA LEU A 36 4.76 11.57 -1.10
C LEU A 36 4.83 12.53 -2.28
N VAL A 37 4.27 12.12 -3.42
CA VAL A 37 4.35 12.89 -4.68
C VAL A 37 3.02 13.43 -5.15
N ASN A 38 1.90 12.89 -4.65
CA ASN A 38 0.56 13.37 -4.98
C ASN A 38 -0.42 13.02 -3.86
N VAL A 39 -1.34 13.94 -3.60
CA VAL A 39 -2.52 13.77 -2.76
C VAL A 39 -3.74 14.12 -3.61
N GLU A 40 -4.65 13.16 -3.77
CA GLU A 40 -5.91 13.40 -4.46
C GLU A 40 -7.11 12.98 -3.60
N GLY A 41 -8.25 13.64 -3.79
CA GLY A 41 -9.50 13.27 -3.13
C GLY A 41 -10.13 14.40 -2.31
N GLY A 42 -10.89 14.01 -1.30
CA GLY A 42 -11.75 14.92 -0.57
C GLY A 42 -12.90 15.54 -1.37
N ILE A 43 -13.87 16.14 -0.69
CA ILE A 43 -15.08 16.79 -1.24
C ILE A 43 -14.73 18.07 -2.00
N ALA A 44 -13.57 18.64 -1.67
CA ALA A 44 -13.02 19.79 -2.38
C ALA A 44 -12.39 19.40 -3.73
N GLY A 45 -12.17 18.09 -3.99
CA GLY A 45 -11.50 17.62 -5.19
C GLY A 45 -10.03 18.06 -5.23
N VAL A 46 -9.31 17.83 -4.14
CA VAL A 46 -7.86 18.06 -4.05
C VAL A 46 -7.16 17.16 -5.06
N ASP A 47 -6.13 17.71 -5.71
CA ASP A 47 -5.18 17.03 -6.58
C ASP A 47 -3.90 17.86 -6.55
N ASP A 48 -3.14 17.69 -5.47
CA ASP A 48 -1.93 18.45 -5.18
C ASP A 48 -0.70 17.57 -5.41
N ASP A 49 0.20 18.03 -6.28
CA ASP A 49 1.48 17.39 -6.57
C ASP A 49 2.61 17.96 -5.71
N PHE A 50 3.53 17.09 -5.29
CA PHE A 50 4.71 17.46 -4.50
C PHE A 50 5.98 16.94 -5.17
N ASP A 51 7.03 17.76 -5.10
CA ASP A 51 8.36 17.38 -5.59
C ASP A 51 8.91 16.19 -4.77
N ILE A 52 9.62 15.28 -5.46
CA ILE A 52 10.32 14.16 -4.81
C ILE A 52 11.29 14.71 -3.75
N GLY A 53 11.24 14.13 -2.54
CA GLY A 53 12.05 14.53 -1.40
C GLY A 53 11.50 15.71 -0.58
N LEU A 54 10.40 16.36 -1.00
CA LEU A 54 9.77 17.44 -0.22
C LEU A 54 9.09 16.90 1.05
N ILE A 55 8.35 15.81 0.90
CA ILE A 55 7.65 15.11 1.99
C ILE A 55 8.08 13.65 1.97
N ILE A 56 8.85 13.23 2.98
CA ILE A 56 9.49 11.92 3.06
C ILE A 56 8.92 11.12 4.22
N TRP A 57 8.47 9.90 3.94
CA TRP A 57 8.09 8.88 4.92
C TRP A 57 9.17 7.80 4.90
N ASN A 58 9.96 7.72 5.96
CA ASN A 58 11.03 6.74 6.11
C ASN A 58 10.61 5.66 7.11
N PHE A 59 10.31 4.47 6.59
CA PHE A 59 9.95 3.30 7.39
C PHE A 59 11.23 2.56 7.79
N ASP A 60 11.39 2.30 9.09
CA ASP A 60 12.44 1.42 9.58
C ASP A 60 12.06 -0.06 9.40
N SER A 61 13.02 -0.95 9.67
CA SER A 61 12.83 -2.40 9.60
C SER A 61 11.99 -3.00 10.74
N TYR A 62 11.51 -2.17 11.68
CA TYR A 62 10.80 -2.60 12.88
C TYR A 62 9.37 -2.08 12.88
N THR A 63 9.12 -0.93 13.50
CA THR A 63 7.79 -0.34 13.69
C THR A 63 7.82 1.19 13.74
N GLN A 64 8.90 1.84 13.32
CA GLN A 64 9.04 3.29 13.36
C GLN A 64 8.93 3.91 11.97
N LEU A 65 8.09 4.93 11.86
CA LEU A 65 7.97 5.78 10.70
C LEU A 65 8.50 7.17 11.07
N THR A 66 9.54 7.63 10.38
CA THR A 66 10.01 9.02 10.48
C THR A 66 9.46 9.82 9.30
N VAL A 67 8.67 10.85 9.58
CA VAL A 67 8.13 11.78 8.58
C VAL A 67 8.92 13.07 8.60
N THR A 68 9.38 13.48 7.42
CA THR A 68 9.94 14.81 7.17
C THR A 68 9.07 15.50 6.14
N ASN A 69 8.19 16.39 6.57
CA ASN A 69 7.37 17.24 5.72
C ASN A 69 7.96 18.66 5.71
N ASN A 70 8.56 19.06 4.59
CA ASN A 70 9.11 20.40 4.34
C ASN A 70 8.19 21.27 3.46
N ASN A 71 6.98 20.82 3.17
CA ASN A 71 6.02 21.65 2.44
C ASN A 71 5.66 22.87 3.30
N THR A 72 5.73 24.04 2.67
CA THR A 72 5.39 25.34 3.31
C THR A 72 4.22 26.02 2.61
N VAL A 73 3.75 25.43 1.50
CA VAL A 73 2.56 25.89 0.78
C VAL A 73 1.34 25.51 1.58
N ASN A 74 0.44 26.46 1.78
CA ASN A 74 -0.83 26.21 2.43
C ASN A 74 -1.75 25.43 1.47
N VAL A 75 -1.86 24.13 1.71
CA VAL A 75 -2.74 23.20 0.98
C VAL A 75 -3.78 22.62 1.94
N VAL A 76 -4.82 22.00 1.40
CA VAL A 76 -5.88 21.38 2.22
C VAL A 76 -5.33 20.20 3.01
N PHE A 77 -4.49 19.38 2.39
CA PHE A 77 -3.88 18.22 3.00
C PHE A 77 -2.60 17.82 2.26
N ASP A 78 -1.52 17.56 3.00
CA ASP A 78 -0.23 17.12 2.48
C ASP A 78 0.33 15.91 3.27
N GLY A 79 -0.55 15.13 3.87
CA GLY A 79 -0.18 13.95 4.65
C GLY A 79 0.11 14.26 6.12
N LEU A 80 1.06 13.51 6.69
CA LEU A 80 1.42 13.63 8.11
C LEU A 80 2.41 14.79 8.33
N PRO A 81 2.31 15.51 9.46
CA PRO A 81 3.31 16.49 9.83
C PRO A 81 4.66 15.82 10.14
N SER A 82 5.74 16.62 10.16
CA SER A 82 7.07 16.13 10.55
C SER A 82 7.03 15.54 11.96
N GLY A 83 7.57 14.33 12.13
CA GLY A 83 7.49 13.61 13.39
C GLY A 83 8.01 12.17 13.32
N ILE A 84 7.97 11.51 14.46
CA ILE A 84 8.25 10.08 14.57
C ILE A 84 6.98 9.40 15.05
N TYR A 85 6.56 8.38 14.32
CA TYR A 85 5.34 7.62 14.55
C TYR A 85 5.67 6.15 14.73
N GLU A 86 4.82 5.45 15.47
CA GLU A 86 4.80 3.99 15.46
C GLU A 86 3.83 3.52 14.38
N TYR A 87 4.21 2.50 13.62
CA TYR A 87 3.35 1.89 12.61
C TYR A 87 3.24 0.38 12.82
N ARG A 88 2.11 -0.18 12.40
CA ARG A 88 1.86 -1.62 12.44
C ARG A 88 1.23 -2.07 11.14
N HIS A 89 1.65 -3.23 10.68
CA HIS A 89 0.97 -3.91 9.58
C HIS A 89 -0.21 -4.68 10.17
N LEU A 90 -1.40 -4.45 9.63
CA LEU A 90 -2.56 -5.26 9.92
C LEU A 90 -2.78 -6.18 8.72
N THR A 91 -2.33 -7.43 8.85
CA THR A 91 -2.64 -8.46 7.87
C THR A 91 -4.04 -8.98 8.15
N SER A 92 -4.99 -8.65 7.28
CA SER A 92 -6.26 -9.39 7.23
C SER A 92 -5.94 -10.79 6.68
N GLY A 93 -6.55 -11.84 7.22
CA GLY A 93 -6.32 -13.24 6.82
C GLY A 93 -6.61 -13.58 5.34
N GLN A 94 -6.89 -12.58 4.50
CA GLN A 94 -7.07 -12.68 3.05
C GLN A 94 -5.98 -11.96 2.23
N GLY A 95 -4.87 -11.53 2.86
CA GLY A 95 -3.73 -10.93 2.16
C GLY A 95 -3.79 -9.40 2.01
N ASP A 96 -4.91 -8.76 2.38
CA ASP A 96 -4.98 -7.32 2.49
C ASP A 96 -4.10 -6.86 3.66
N THR A 97 -3.04 -6.12 3.33
CA THR A 97 -2.20 -5.45 4.32
C THR A 97 -2.75 -4.04 4.49
N ASN A 98 -3.18 -3.68 5.70
CA ASN A 98 -3.43 -2.28 6.06
C ASN A 98 -2.21 -1.73 6.82
N LEU A 99 -1.94 -0.44 6.67
CA LEU A 99 -0.94 0.28 7.42
C LEU A 99 -1.64 1.08 8.52
N ASP A 100 -1.42 0.71 9.77
CA ASP A 100 -1.93 1.47 10.91
C ASP A 100 -0.82 2.35 11.46
N ILE A 101 -0.99 3.68 11.37
CA ILE A 101 -0.13 4.64 12.08
C ILE A 101 -0.76 4.86 13.44
N VAL A 102 -0.10 4.33 14.48
CA VAL A 102 -0.65 4.23 15.83
C VAL A 102 -1.02 5.61 16.35
N ASP A 103 -2.22 5.71 16.95
CA ASP A 103 -2.82 6.93 17.49
C ASP A 103 -3.03 8.07 16.47
N VAL A 104 -2.90 7.78 15.16
CA VAL A 104 -3.08 8.76 14.08
C VAL A 104 -4.17 8.33 13.12
N SER A 105 -3.94 7.29 12.32
CA SER A 105 -4.86 6.89 11.27
C SER A 105 -4.52 5.51 10.69
N GLY A 106 -5.56 4.78 10.28
CA GLY A 106 -5.43 3.56 9.49
C GLY A 106 -5.50 3.87 8.00
N PHE A 107 -4.56 3.31 7.24
CA PHE A 107 -4.48 3.39 5.79
C PHE A 107 -4.63 2.01 5.15
N GLN A 108 -5.24 1.98 3.98
CA GLN A 108 -5.38 0.79 3.15
C GLN A 108 -4.46 0.91 1.94
N PHE A 109 -3.72 -0.15 1.62
CA PHE A 109 -2.97 -0.19 0.37
C PHE A 109 -3.92 -0.40 -0.80
N ILE A 110 -3.96 0.56 -1.72
CA ILE A 110 -4.71 0.44 -2.98
C ILE A 110 -3.87 -0.27 -4.04
N SER A 111 -2.58 0.05 -4.07
CA SER A 111 -1.60 -0.64 -4.91
C SER A 111 -0.21 -0.55 -4.28
N SER A 112 0.64 -1.53 -4.56
CA SER A 112 2.02 -1.56 -4.07
C SER A 112 2.93 -2.26 -5.07
N SER A 113 4.11 -1.69 -5.28
CA SER A 113 5.18 -2.18 -6.14
C SER A 113 6.54 -1.82 -5.53
N SER A 114 7.64 -2.21 -6.18
CA SER A 114 8.99 -1.90 -5.68
C SER A 114 9.36 -0.40 -5.68
N SER A 115 8.68 0.42 -6.49
CA SER A 115 9.02 1.84 -6.69
C SER A 115 7.86 2.81 -6.44
N GLN A 116 6.64 2.30 -6.25
CA GLN A 116 5.47 3.10 -5.98
C GLN A 116 4.46 2.33 -5.14
N PHE A 117 3.80 3.02 -4.21
CA PHE A 117 2.57 2.54 -3.58
C PHE A 117 1.55 3.66 -3.44
N VAL A 118 0.28 3.29 -3.25
CA VAL A 118 -0.84 4.20 -3.02
C VAL A 118 -1.58 3.79 -1.75
N LEU A 119 -1.77 4.74 -0.84
CA LEU A 119 -2.54 4.57 0.39
C LEU A 119 -3.88 5.30 0.28
N TYR A 120 -4.92 4.73 0.86
CA TYR A 120 -6.20 5.38 1.10
C TYR A 120 -6.46 5.49 2.59
N ASP A 121 -6.87 6.67 3.08
CA ASP A 121 -7.09 6.93 4.51
C ASP A 121 -8.41 6.34 5.07
N GLY A 122 -9.25 5.74 4.22
CA GLY A 122 -10.49 5.07 4.64
C GLY A 122 -11.62 5.99 5.09
N MET A 123 -11.50 7.31 4.92
CA MET A 123 -12.52 8.27 5.35
C MET A 123 -13.58 8.52 4.26
N VAL A 124 -14.79 8.94 4.66
CA VAL A 124 -15.87 9.33 3.73
C VAL A 124 -15.42 10.46 2.80
N ASP A 125 -14.60 11.35 3.34
CA ASP A 125 -13.96 12.47 2.65
C ASP A 125 -12.48 12.18 2.31
N GLY A 126 -12.18 10.91 2.10
CA GLY A 126 -10.81 10.43 2.18
C GLY A 126 -9.88 10.87 1.07
N PHE A 127 -8.60 10.74 1.35
CA PHE A 127 -7.51 11.04 0.43
C PHE A 127 -6.79 9.77 -0.02
N LEU A 128 -6.39 9.79 -1.29
CA LEU A 128 -5.41 8.89 -1.88
C LEU A 128 -4.04 9.56 -1.83
N LEU A 129 -3.07 8.87 -1.25
CA LEU A 129 -1.70 9.34 -1.11
C LEU A 129 -0.79 8.47 -1.96
N THR A 130 -0.16 9.06 -2.96
CA THR A 130 0.75 8.35 -3.88
C THR A 130 2.20 8.58 -3.48
N PHE A 131 2.94 7.49 -3.27
CA PHE A 131 4.33 7.51 -2.86
C PHE A 131 5.27 6.92 -3.90
N ARG A 132 6.49 7.47 -4.04
CA ARG A 132 7.54 6.97 -4.94
C ARG A 132 8.93 6.95 -4.29
N LYS A 133 9.77 6.02 -4.74
CA LYS A 133 11.22 5.98 -4.46
C LYS A 133 12.01 6.80 -5.47
#